data_AF-A0A6P6JLU5-F1
#
_entry.id   AF-A0A6P6JLU5-F1
#
_cell.length_a   1.000
_cell.length_b   1.000
_cell.length_c   1.000
_cell.angle_alpha   90.00
_cell.angle_beta   90.00
_cell.angle_gamma   90.00
#
_symmetry.space_group_name_H-M   'P 1'
#
loop_
_entity.id
_entity.type
_entity.pdbx_description
1 polymer ?
#
loop_
_entity_poly.entity_id
_entity_poly.type
_entity_poly.pdbx_seq_one_letter_code
_entity_poly.pdbx_strand_id
1 'polypeptide(L)'
;MMIFCLFLCVSLYSQHGHCSYICPKNCICEQASSLQCFRAQAVPPVVSNNLKKIHLGYSHLKELKVRDFSGLPGLEEVVLSSGGIEQIDANVFRSHMLLRTLDLQKNKLRQLPHGLPSGLEILHLGHNRIHSLQELPLEGLKKLRVLNLQNNQINTLRTNTLTLLQRLECLYLDGNQIESIHGTPRLPLLNLLSMGNNRISSISSTFFSSLQLLKTLDLSSNRFTKVPHGLPQSLVHLNLDRNQIRSLRNRDMSQLHNLITLSVSSNRLVSVDGGLRLPNLSVCELAGNQLRMLPARLTSKLEKLDCRQNNIQEVTFQQLAGMKLLKHLFLENNSIQNFEANALKNCIQLTSLALEQNLLSAIPHGLPETLVRLDLKGNNIGTIHERELKPLRRLQVLNLRNNKLSTLPALNLPKLKVLYLDGNPWQCNCELINVKKALLAKDVEIRPDFCSEPVHKSLDEWRAYVLAKDICQKQTRDLLLESQTEHTDNEEYDEYDL
;
A
#
# COMPACT_ATOMS: atom_id res chain seq x y z
N MET A 1 -69.15 10.54 60.89
CA MET A 1 -69.22 10.24 59.44
C MET A 1 -67.83 9.84 58.99
N MET A 2 -67.48 8.55 59.07
CA MET A 2 -67.44 7.60 57.94
C MET A 2 -66.48 8.05 56.81
N ILE A 3 -65.27 7.45 56.70
CA ILE A 3 -64.86 6.36 55.76
C ILE A 3 -64.33 6.96 54.42
N PHE A 4 -63.18 6.65 53.79
CA PHE A 4 -62.15 5.59 53.92
C PHE A 4 -60.87 5.97 53.13
N CYS A 5 -59.71 5.49 53.62
CA CYS A 5 -58.60 4.82 52.93
C CYS A 5 -58.39 4.97 51.39
N LEU A 6 -57.18 5.38 50.98
CA LEU A 6 -56.09 4.44 50.60
C LEU A 6 -54.79 5.16 50.18
N PHE A 7 -53.66 4.64 50.71
CA PHE A 7 -52.25 4.83 50.34
C PHE A 7 -51.36 5.74 51.20
N LEU A 8 -51.20 5.30 52.45
CA LEU A 8 -49.90 5.20 53.13
C LEU A 8 -49.07 4.08 52.48
N CYS A 9 -47.97 4.44 51.81
CA CYS A 9 -46.70 3.69 51.81
C CYS A 9 -45.70 4.47 50.96
N VAL A 10 -44.87 5.29 51.58
CA VAL A 10 -43.39 5.21 51.57
C VAL A 10 -42.90 6.39 52.40
N SER A 11 -42.80 6.14 53.69
CA SER A 11 -41.94 6.85 54.61
C SER A 11 -40.47 6.54 54.29
N LEU A 12 -39.64 7.59 54.30
CA LEU A 12 -38.28 7.57 54.85
C LEU A 12 -37.30 6.55 54.23
N TYR A 13 -36.72 6.85 53.06
CA TYR A 13 -35.38 6.36 52.70
C TYR A 13 -34.73 7.32 51.68
N SER A 14 -34.14 8.40 52.18
CA SER A 14 -33.26 9.28 51.39
C SER A 14 -32.12 9.77 52.28
N GLN A 15 -31.34 8.82 52.78
CA GLN A 15 -29.99 9.07 53.28
C GLN A 15 -29.07 7.99 52.73
N HIS A 16 -28.65 8.12 51.47
CA HIS A 16 -27.39 7.55 50.99
C HIS A 16 -26.64 8.67 50.27
N GLY A 17 -25.48 9.03 50.81
CA GLY A 17 -24.64 10.11 50.32
C GLY A 17 -24.21 9.86 48.88
N HIS A 18 -24.72 10.68 47.97
CA HIS A 18 -24.13 10.81 46.64
C HIS A 18 -22.75 11.47 46.80
N CYS A 19 -21.69 10.68 46.67
CA CYS A 19 -20.38 11.23 46.31
C CYS A 19 -20.58 11.94 44.96
N SER A 20 -20.59 13.27 44.99
CA SER A 20 -20.82 14.11 43.82
C SER A 20 -19.70 13.85 42.80
N TYR A 21 -20.04 13.13 41.75
CA TYR A 21 -19.18 12.95 40.58
C TYR A 21 -18.97 14.31 39.91
N ILE A 22 -17.79 14.90 40.05
CA ILE A 22 -17.44 16.18 39.41
C ILE A 22 -16.39 15.90 38.34
N CYS A 23 -16.79 16.03 37.08
CA CYS A 23 -15.87 15.93 35.95
C CYS A 23 -14.85 17.08 36.01
N PRO A 24 -13.53 16.82 35.96
CA PRO A 24 -12.53 17.88 36.06
C PRO A 24 -12.62 18.87 34.90
N LYS A 25 -12.20 20.12 35.15
CA LYS A 25 -12.11 21.15 34.10
C LYS A 25 -11.18 20.68 32.98
N ASN A 26 -11.56 20.93 31.73
CA ASN A 26 -10.86 20.50 30.51
C ASN A 26 -10.83 18.97 30.30
N CYS A 27 -11.76 18.26 30.94
CA CYS A 27 -12.00 16.84 30.68
C CYS A 27 -13.43 16.61 30.20
N ILE A 28 -13.60 15.53 29.43
CA ILE A 28 -14.87 14.95 29.02
C ILE A 28 -15.01 13.65 29.80
N CYS A 29 -16.16 13.47 30.44
CA CYS A 29 -16.40 12.25 31.19
C CYS A 29 -17.70 11.57 30.78
N GLU A 30 -17.63 10.26 30.54
CA GLU A 30 -18.75 9.46 30.06
C GLU A 30 -19.18 8.45 31.13
N GLN A 31 -20.41 8.62 31.64
CA GLN A 31 -21.08 7.70 32.57
C GLN A 31 -20.21 7.27 33.77
N ALA A 32 -19.32 8.14 34.25
CA ALA A 32 -18.35 7.84 35.31
C ALA A 32 -17.39 6.66 35.07
N SER A 33 -17.33 6.14 33.84
CA SER A 33 -16.53 4.97 33.44
C SER A 33 -15.35 5.31 32.52
N SER A 34 -15.45 6.42 31.79
CA SER A 34 -14.39 6.94 30.91
C SER A 34 -14.11 8.41 31.19
N LEU A 35 -12.82 8.76 31.20
CA LEU A 35 -12.32 10.11 31.43
C LEU A 35 -11.31 10.45 30.33
N GLN A 36 -11.56 11.52 29.58
CA GLN A 36 -10.65 12.05 28.58
C GLN A 36 -10.31 13.49 28.90
N CYS A 37 -9.02 13.80 29.11
CA CYS A 37 -8.57 15.15 29.40
C CYS A 37 -7.60 15.64 28.32
N PHE A 38 -7.66 16.94 28.03
CA PHE A 38 -6.77 17.58 27.08
C PHE A 38 -5.82 18.53 27.83
N ARG A 39 -4.51 18.45 27.53
CA ARG A 39 -3.47 19.31 28.13
C ARG A 39 -3.41 19.21 29.66
N ALA A 40 -3.60 18.01 30.21
CA ALA A 40 -3.52 17.82 31.65
C ALA A 40 -2.09 18.07 32.15
N GLN A 41 -1.95 18.78 33.27
CA GLN A 41 -0.65 19.00 33.94
C GLN A 41 -0.36 17.98 35.03
N ALA A 42 -1.41 17.33 35.54
CA ALA A 42 -1.37 16.26 36.52
C ALA A 42 -2.50 15.26 36.20
N VAL A 43 -2.38 14.03 36.70
CA VAL A 43 -3.52 13.10 36.67
C VAL A 43 -4.62 13.70 37.56
N PRO A 44 -5.86 13.86 37.05
CA PRO A 44 -6.92 14.49 37.84
C PRO A 44 -7.19 13.69 39.13
N PRO A 45 -7.40 14.36 40.27
CA PRO A 45 -7.73 13.69 41.52
C PRO A 45 -9.04 12.91 41.38
N VAL A 46 -9.12 11.78 42.09
CA VAL A 46 -10.17 10.74 42.01
C VAL A 46 -11.53 11.26 41.55
N VAL A 47 -11.86 10.99 40.28
CA VAL A 47 -13.12 11.41 39.66
C VAL A 47 -14.24 10.41 39.96
N SER A 48 -13.91 9.11 40.03
CA SER A 48 -14.82 8.01 40.33
C SER A 48 -14.04 6.71 40.59
N ASN A 49 -14.44 5.92 41.59
CA ASN A 49 -13.87 4.59 41.83
C ASN A 49 -14.29 3.55 40.77
N ASN A 50 -15.30 3.88 39.95
CA ASN A 50 -15.80 3.04 38.86
C ASN A 50 -15.14 3.33 37.51
N LEU A 51 -14.10 4.17 37.49
CA LEU A 51 -13.41 4.54 36.26
C LEU A 51 -12.67 3.33 35.67
N LYS A 52 -12.98 3.03 34.41
CA LYS A 52 -12.38 1.93 33.63
C LYS A 52 -11.37 2.43 32.61
N LYS A 53 -11.59 3.62 32.06
CA LYS A 53 -10.75 4.19 31.00
C LYS A 53 -10.28 5.58 31.36
N ILE A 54 -8.99 5.84 31.18
CA ILE A 54 -8.41 7.16 31.38
C ILE A 54 -7.49 7.54 30.23
N HIS A 55 -7.84 8.63 29.54
CA HIS A 55 -7.15 9.12 28.35
C HIS A 55 -6.61 10.52 28.65
N LEU A 56 -5.31 10.62 28.89
CA LEU A 56 -4.59 11.87 29.16
C LEU A 56 -3.59 12.16 28.03
N GLY A 57 -4.00 11.93 26.78
CA GLY A 57 -3.17 12.22 25.61
C GLY A 57 -2.84 13.71 25.48
N TYR A 58 -1.67 14.04 24.92
CA TYR A 58 -1.22 15.44 24.73
C TYR A 58 -1.14 16.24 26.04
N SER A 59 -0.74 15.57 27.11
CA SER A 59 -0.53 16.18 28.42
C SER A 59 0.90 16.72 28.59
N HIS A 60 1.19 17.35 29.72
CA HIS A 60 2.54 17.83 30.09
C HIS A 60 3.07 17.09 31.32
N LEU A 61 2.76 15.81 31.42
CA LEU A 61 3.16 14.93 32.53
C LEU A 61 4.63 14.54 32.32
N LYS A 62 5.55 15.12 33.08
CA LYS A 62 6.98 14.75 33.00
C LYS A 62 7.29 13.44 33.71
N GLU A 63 6.58 13.17 34.79
CA GLU A 63 6.82 12.03 35.67
C GLU A 63 5.47 11.46 36.12
N LEU A 64 5.39 10.14 36.27
CA LEU A 64 4.24 9.46 36.88
C LEU A 64 4.65 8.78 38.17
N LYS A 65 3.90 9.04 39.23
CA LYS A 65 4.10 8.50 40.58
C LYS A 65 2.97 7.55 40.95
N VAL A 66 3.23 6.65 41.90
CA VAL A 66 2.23 5.64 42.35
C VAL A 66 0.92 6.29 42.81
N ARG A 67 1.00 7.43 43.48
CA ARG A 67 -0.16 8.18 43.97
C ARG A 67 -1.10 8.65 42.85
N ASP A 68 -0.59 8.86 41.64
CA ASP A 68 -1.36 9.46 40.54
C ASP A 68 -2.51 8.55 40.08
N PHE A 69 -2.33 7.23 40.19
CA PHE A 69 -3.36 6.23 39.88
C PHE A 69 -3.88 5.50 41.13
N SER A 70 -3.49 5.96 42.32
CA SER A 70 -4.01 5.43 43.57
C SER A 70 -5.51 5.74 43.70
N GLY A 71 -6.30 4.75 44.10
CA GLY A 71 -7.77 4.89 44.19
C GLY A 71 -8.55 4.60 42.89
N LEU A 72 -7.90 4.14 41.82
CA LEU A 72 -8.57 3.74 40.56
C LEU A 72 -8.44 2.23 40.29
N PRO A 73 -8.96 1.34 41.16
CA PRO A 73 -8.74 -0.11 41.04
C PRO A 73 -9.42 -0.75 39.82
N GLY A 74 -10.43 -0.07 39.25
CA GLY A 74 -11.24 -0.55 38.13
C GLY A 74 -10.65 -0.32 36.73
N LEU A 75 -9.45 0.27 36.62
CA LEU A 75 -8.88 0.64 35.32
C LEU A 75 -8.60 -0.59 34.44
N GLU A 76 -9.16 -0.56 33.24
CA GLU A 76 -9.00 -1.53 32.16
C GLU A 76 -8.12 -0.97 31.03
N GLU A 77 -8.14 0.35 30.81
CA GLU A 77 -7.41 1.05 29.74
C GLU A 77 -6.82 2.38 30.22
N VAL A 78 -5.52 2.58 29.99
CA VAL A 78 -4.80 3.82 30.31
C VAL A 78 -4.07 4.30 29.06
N VAL A 79 -4.42 5.49 28.58
CA VAL A 79 -3.80 6.14 27.42
C VAL A 79 -3.11 7.42 27.86
N LEU A 80 -1.78 7.45 27.75
CA LEU A 80 -0.88 8.50 28.18
C LEU A 80 0.04 8.95 27.03
N SER A 81 -0.48 8.94 25.81
CA SER A 81 0.31 9.19 24.60
C SER A 81 0.63 10.67 24.40
N SER A 82 1.79 10.98 23.84
CA SER A 82 2.22 12.37 23.56
C SER A 82 2.25 13.28 24.80
N GLY A 83 2.54 12.72 25.99
CA GLY A 83 2.49 13.43 27.28
C GLY A 83 3.81 14.09 27.71
N GLY A 84 4.90 13.81 27.01
CA GLY A 84 6.25 14.26 27.38
C GLY A 84 6.84 13.52 28.58
N ILE A 85 6.30 12.35 28.94
CA ILE A 85 6.70 11.57 30.11
C ILE A 85 8.15 11.09 29.93
N GLU A 86 9.00 11.42 30.89
CA GLU A 86 10.42 11.07 30.89
C GLU A 86 10.70 9.88 31.83
N GLN A 87 9.94 9.79 32.93
CA GLN A 87 10.11 8.77 33.96
C GLN A 87 8.76 8.29 34.51
N ILE A 88 8.71 7.02 34.90
CA ILE A 88 7.56 6.39 35.57
C ILE A 88 8.14 5.65 36.77
N ASP A 89 7.67 5.98 37.97
CA ASP A 89 8.09 5.30 39.20
C ASP A 89 7.82 3.79 39.12
N ALA A 90 8.61 3.01 39.84
CA ALA A 90 8.39 1.57 39.90
C ALA A 90 7.00 1.26 40.51
N ASN A 91 6.30 0.28 39.93
CA ASN A 91 5.02 -0.24 40.42
C ASN A 91 3.83 0.73 40.32
N VAL A 92 3.90 1.81 39.54
CA VAL A 92 2.76 2.74 39.33
C VAL A 92 1.47 2.01 38.94
N PHE A 93 1.58 0.98 38.09
CA PHE A 93 0.44 0.20 37.60
C PHE A 93 0.27 -1.18 38.26
N ARG A 94 1.06 -1.50 39.30
CA ARG A 94 1.16 -2.87 39.84
C ARG A 94 -0.14 -3.36 40.45
N SER A 95 -0.91 -2.47 41.09
CA SER A 95 -2.18 -2.80 41.75
C SER A 95 -3.37 -2.82 40.79
N HIS A 96 -3.21 -2.38 39.53
CA HIS A 96 -4.27 -2.30 38.53
C HIS A 96 -4.45 -3.64 37.81
N MET A 97 -4.93 -4.64 38.56
CA MET A 97 -5.04 -6.04 38.10
C MET A 97 -6.01 -6.25 36.92
N LEU A 98 -6.91 -5.28 36.69
CA LEU A 98 -7.86 -5.29 35.58
C LEU A 98 -7.32 -4.60 34.31
N LEU A 99 -6.15 -3.95 34.38
CA LEU A 99 -5.57 -3.20 33.27
C LEU A 99 -5.19 -4.15 32.14
N ARG A 100 -5.79 -3.96 30.97
CA ARG A 100 -5.55 -4.74 29.76
C ARG A 100 -4.74 -3.96 28.73
N THR A 101 -4.95 -2.66 28.65
CA THR A 101 -4.29 -1.79 27.65
C THR A 101 -3.56 -0.65 28.32
N LEU A 102 -2.27 -0.52 28.03
CA LEU A 102 -1.43 0.61 28.45
C LEU A 102 -0.75 1.22 27.22
N ASP A 103 -1.13 2.44 26.88
CA ASP A 103 -0.52 3.22 25.81
C ASP A 103 0.34 4.35 26.38
N LEU A 104 1.65 4.23 26.16
CA LEU A 104 2.70 5.17 26.54
C LEU A 104 3.47 5.70 25.31
N GLN A 105 2.86 5.66 24.13
CA GLN A 105 3.50 6.08 22.89
C GLN A 105 3.86 7.57 22.87
N LYS A 106 4.87 7.92 22.06
CA LYS A 106 5.27 9.32 21.79
C LYS A 106 5.66 10.07 23.08
N ASN A 107 6.32 9.38 24.01
CA ASN A 107 6.88 9.98 25.22
C ASN A 107 8.42 10.02 25.11
N LYS A 108 9.14 10.21 26.22
CA LYS A 108 10.60 10.29 26.28
C LYS A 108 11.20 9.19 27.16
N LEU A 109 10.47 8.10 27.36
CA LEU A 109 10.90 7.00 28.23
C LEU A 109 12.21 6.40 27.74
N ARG A 110 13.16 6.21 28.65
CA ARG A 110 14.48 5.62 28.34
C ARG A 110 14.55 4.11 28.57
N GLN A 111 13.59 3.57 29.31
CA GLN A 111 13.50 2.17 29.74
C GLN A 111 12.02 1.76 29.82
N LEU A 112 11.77 0.46 29.91
CA LEU A 112 10.42 -0.06 30.15
C LEU A 112 9.99 0.23 31.60
N PRO A 113 8.72 0.55 31.87
CA PRO A 113 8.22 0.72 33.23
C PRO A 113 8.26 -0.61 34.00
N HIS A 114 8.68 -0.55 35.25
CA HIS A 114 8.73 -1.72 36.14
C HIS A 114 7.40 -1.94 36.87
N GLY A 115 7.08 -3.20 37.16
CA GLY A 115 5.90 -3.56 37.94
C GLY A 115 4.59 -3.40 37.16
N LEU A 116 4.59 -3.75 35.87
CA LEU A 116 3.39 -3.82 35.06
C LEU A 116 2.47 -4.97 35.53
N PRO A 117 1.14 -4.82 35.43
CA PRO A 117 0.20 -5.83 35.92
C PRO A 117 0.18 -7.06 35.01
N SER A 118 0.05 -8.25 35.61
CA SER A 118 0.03 -9.55 34.88
C SER A 118 -1.20 -9.74 33.99
N GLY A 119 -2.23 -8.90 34.17
CA GLY A 119 -3.44 -8.83 33.35
C GLY A 119 -3.23 -8.19 31.98
N LEU A 120 -2.11 -7.50 31.75
CA LEU A 120 -1.89 -6.67 30.57
C LEU A 120 -1.84 -7.50 29.28
N GLU A 121 -2.61 -7.07 28.28
CA GLU A 121 -2.73 -7.71 26.97
C GLU A 121 -2.06 -6.87 25.87
N ILE A 122 -2.11 -5.54 25.98
CA ILE A 122 -1.60 -4.61 24.97
C ILE A 122 -0.71 -3.57 25.65
N LEU A 123 0.56 -3.51 25.22
CA LEU A 123 1.53 -2.52 25.67
C LEU A 123 2.08 -1.76 24.48
N HIS A 124 1.81 -0.46 24.43
CA HIS A 124 2.35 0.43 23.41
C HIS A 124 3.40 1.38 23.99
N LEU A 125 4.63 1.26 23.50
CA LEU A 125 5.80 2.03 23.92
C LEU A 125 6.52 2.65 22.70
N GLY A 126 5.86 2.69 21.55
CA GLY A 126 6.41 3.25 20.32
C GLY A 126 6.76 4.74 20.42
N HIS A 127 7.73 5.20 19.63
CA HIS A 127 8.20 6.60 19.64
C HIS A 127 8.67 7.07 21.02
N ASN A 128 9.51 6.28 21.68
CA ASN A 128 10.18 6.64 22.93
C ASN A 128 11.71 6.67 22.71
N ARG A 129 12.50 6.62 23.79
CA ARG A 129 13.96 6.60 23.77
C ARG A 129 14.49 5.34 24.44
N ILE A 130 13.81 4.21 24.28
CA ILE A 130 14.21 2.94 24.91
C ILE A 130 15.43 2.38 24.18
N HIS A 131 16.53 2.14 24.91
CA HIS A 131 17.80 1.72 24.31
C HIS A 131 18.04 0.20 24.38
N SER A 132 17.37 -0.49 25.29
CA SER A 132 17.52 -1.94 25.48
C SER A 132 16.29 -2.55 26.11
N LEU A 133 16.11 -3.85 25.89
CA LEU A 133 15.13 -4.67 26.59
C LEU A 133 15.82 -5.37 27.76
N GLN A 134 15.16 -5.34 28.91
CA GLN A 134 15.55 -6.07 30.11
C GLN A 134 14.44 -7.07 30.43
N GLU A 135 14.80 -8.18 31.08
CA GLU A 135 13.85 -9.24 31.42
C GLU A 135 12.89 -8.82 32.54
N LEU A 136 13.41 -8.14 33.58
CA LEU A 136 12.65 -7.77 34.78
C LEU A 136 11.36 -6.96 34.51
N PRO A 137 11.33 -5.92 33.65
CA PRO A 137 10.09 -5.20 33.33
C PRO A 137 9.01 -6.04 32.62
N LEU A 138 9.41 -7.11 31.93
CA LEU A 138 8.51 -7.99 31.17
C LEU A 138 8.09 -9.24 31.96
N GLU A 139 8.64 -9.41 33.16
CA GLU A 139 8.36 -10.55 34.02
C GLU A 139 6.87 -10.61 34.38
N GLY A 140 6.27 -11.80 34.29
CA GLY A 140 4.88 -12.04 34.66
C GLY A 140 3.82 -11.60 33.63
N LEU A 141 4.19 -10.95 32.53
CA LEU A 141 3.28 -10.49 31.46
C LEU A 141 2.79 -11.64 30.54
N LYS A 142 2.32 -12.74 31.14
CA LYS A 142 1.92 -13.98 30.46
C LYS A 142 0.65 -13.85 29.61
N LYS A 143 -0.09 -12.74 29.74
CA LYS A 143 -1.27 -12.43 28.92
C LYS A 143 -0.98 -11.45 27.79
N LEU A 144 0.24 -10.92 27.69
CA LEU A 144 0.57 -9.91 26.69
C LEU A 144 0.50 -10.51 25.27
N ARG A 145 -0.33 -9.90 24.43
CA ARG A 145 -0.59 -10.28 23.04
C ARG A 145 0.08 -9.32 22.07
N VAL A 146 0.13 -8.03 22.41
CA VAL A 146 0.71 -6.99 21.56
C VAL A 146 1.77 -6.22 22.33
N LEU A 147 3.00 -6.21 21.80
CA LEU A 147 4.09 -5.38 22.28
C LEU A 147 4.58 -4.49 21.14
N ASN A 148 4.35 -3.18 21.27
CA ASN A 148 4.80 -2.20 20.29
C ASN A 148 5.98 -1.39 20.84
N LEU A 149 7.15 -1.56 20.24
CA LEU A 149 8.40 -0.88 20.56
C LEU A 149 8.98 -0.13 19.35
N GLN A 150 8.15 0.17 18.34
CA GLN A 150 8.60 0.87 17.13
C GLN A 150 9.22 2.24 17.44
N ASN A 151 10.13 2.72 16.60
CA ASN A 151 10.73 4.05 16.69
C ASN A 151 11.33 4.33 18.08
N ASN A 152 12.11 3.38 18.60
CA ASN A 152 12.93 3.51 19.80
C ASN A 152 14.42 3.52 19.43
N GLN A 153 15.32 3.28 20.38
CA GLN A 153 16.77 3.36 20.21
C GLN A 153 17.44 2.01 20.51
N ILE A 154 16.72 0.90 20.32
CA ILE A 154 17.21 -0.45 20.60
C ILE A 154 18.31 -0.82 19.59
N ASN A 155 19.51 -1.14 20.06
CA ASN A 155 20.64 -1.56 19.23
C ASN A 155 20.85 -3.09 19.21
N THR A 156 20.63 -3.75 20.34
CA THR A 156 20.81 -5.21 20.46
C THR A 156 19.54 -5.87 20.92
N LEU A 157 19.04 -6.83 20.12
CA LEU A 157 17.88 -7.64 20.49
C LEU A 157 18.35 -8.94 21.16
N ARG A 158 18.20 -9.01 22.48
CA ARG A 158 18.40 -10.24 23.25
C ARG A 158 17.08 -10.98 23.38
N THR A 159 16.88 -12.00 22.56
CA THR A 159 15.58 -12.69 22.42
C THR A 159 15.17 -13.49 23.65
N ASN A 160 16.13 -13.85 24.52
CA ASN A 160 15.83 -14.49 25.80
C ASN A 160 14.94 -13.60 26.69
N THR A 161 15.05 -12.28 26.60
CA THR A 161 14.20 -11.32 27.35
C THR A 161 12.72 -11.39 26.96
N LEU A 162 12.41 -11.94 25.78
CA LEU A 162 11.04 -12.09 25.28
C LEU A 162 10.44 -13.46 25.58
N THR A 163 11.26 -14.42 26.06
CA THR A 163 10.84 -15.81 26.30
C THR A 163 9.68 -15.92 27.28
N LEU A 164 9.49 -14.94 28.18
CA LEU A 164 8.39 -14.96 29.14
C LEU A 164 7.02 -14.63 28.52
N LEU A 165 7.00 -14.02 27.33
CA LEU A 165 5.80 -13.53 26.64
C LEU A 165 5.14 -14.63 25.80
N GLN A 166 4.74 -15.73 26.45
CA GLN A 166 4.24 -16.95 25.79
C GLN A 166 2.94 -16.77 24.97
N ARG A 167 2.20 -15.67 25.19
CA ARG A 167 0.99 -15.31 24.46
C ARG A 167 1.17 -14.20 23.42
N LEU A 168 2.41 -13.77 23.18
CA LEU A 168 2.65 -12.67 22.26
C LEU A 168 2.28 -13.07 20.82
N GLU A 169 1.40 -12.29 20.22
CA GLU A 169 0.89 -12.47 18.85
C GLU A 169 1.52 -11.45 17.89
N CYS A 170 1.76 -10.22 18.36
CA CYS A 170 2.31 -9.14 17.55
C CYS A 170 3.49 -8.46 18.26
N LEU A 171 4.63 -8.39 17.58
CA LEU A 171 5.83 -7.69 18.04
C LEU A 171 6.28 -6.69 16.98
N TYR A 172 6.27 -5.40 17.34
CA TYR A 172 6.73 -4.31 16.49
C TYR A 172 8.03 -3.74 17.04
N LEU A 173 9.08 -3.80 16.23
CA LEU A 173 10.45 -3.32 16.53
C LEU A 173 10.96 -2.40 15.41
N ASP A 174 10.10 -1.94 14.51
CA ASP A 174 10.47 -1.12 13.37
C ASP A 174 11.10 0.20 13.78
N GLY A 175 11.99 0.75 12.94
CA GLY A 175 12.56 2.08 13.19
C GLY A 175 13.44 2.15 14.44
N ASN A 176 14.02 1.03 14.87
CA ASN A 176 15.05 0.99 15.89
C ASN A 176 16.45 1.05 15.25
N GLN A 177 17.49 0.72 16.02
CA GLN A 177 18.88 0.71 15.55
C GLN A 177 19.47 -0.70 15.64
N ILE A 178 18.63 -1.73 15.52
CA ILE A 178 19.02 -3.11 15.80
C ILE A 178 20.08 -3.55 14.80
N GLU A 179 21.27 -3.88 15.28
CA GLU A 179 22.38 -4.39 14.48
C GLU A 179 22.64 -5.87 14.76
N SER A 180 22.54 -6.28 16.02
CA SER A 180 22.77 -7.67 16.45
C SER A 180 21.55 -8.28 17.14
N ILE A 181 21.32 -9.55 16.82
CA ILE A 181 20.26 -10.38 17.41
C ILE A 181 20.94 -11.58 18.08
N HIS A 182 20.64 -11.81 19.35
CA HIS A 182 21.21 -12.91 20.13
C HIS A 182 20.12 -13.83 20.68
N GLY A 183 20.42 -15.13 20.69
CA GLY A 183 19.53 -16.17 21.17
C GLY A 183 18.47 -16.59 20.15
N THR A 184 17.57 -17.44 20.60
CA THR A 184 16.40 -17.90 19.84
C THR A 184 15.15 -17.56 20.64
N PRO A 185 14.21 -16.75 20.09
CA PRO A 185 12.98 -16.44 20.79
C PRO A 185 12.16 -17.72 20.99
N ARG A 186 11.38 -17.80 22.06
CA ARG A 186 10.36 -18.85 22.25
C ARG A 186 8.97 -18.21 22.31
N LEU A 187 8.47 -17.84 21.14
CA LEU A 187 7.21 -17.13 20.97
C LEU A 187 6.27 -17.96 20.07
N PRO A 188 5.66 -19.03 20.60
CA PRO A 188 4.93 -20.02 19.79
C PRO A 188 3.66 -19.47 19.13
N LEU A 189 3.08 -18.41 19.70
CA LEU A 189 1.85 -17.78 19.21
C LEU A 189 2.10 -16.54 18.33
N LEU A 190 3.37 -16.21 18.05
CA LEU A 190 3.70 -15.01 17.28
C LEU A 190 3.21 -15.15 15.84
N ASN A 191 2.35 -14.22 15.43
CA ASN A 191 1.71 -14.19 14.12
C ASN A 191 2.31 -13.07 13.26
N LEU A 192 2.67 -11.94 13.88
CA LEU A 192 3.28 -10.79 13.23
C LEU A 192 4.58 -10.41 13.93
N LEU A 193 5.66 -10.32 13.15
CA LEU A 193 6.95 -9.79 13.56
C LEU A 193 7.39 -8.71 12.58
N SER A 194 7.56 -7.49 13.08
CA SER A 194 7.97 -6.36 12.28
C SER A 194 9.30 -5.81 12.81
N MET A 195 10.35 -5.87 12.01
CA MET A 195 11.70 -5.40 12.32
C MET A 195 12.27 -4.54 11.19
N GLY A 196 11.39 -3.88 10.43
CA GLY A 196 11.76 -3.00 9.32
C GLY A 196 12.52 -1.75 9.80
N ASN A 197 13.24 -1.09 8.90
CA ASN A 197 13.98 0.15 9.19
C ASN A 197 14.95 -0.01 10.39
N ASN A 198 15.77 -1.07 10.36
CA ASN A 198 16.82 -1.33 11.34
C ASN A 198 18.20 -1.42 10.65
N ARG A 199 19.22 -1.98 11.31
CA ARG A 199 20.58 -2.12 10.78
C ARG A 199 21.01 -3.59 10.69
N ILE A 200 20.04 -4.51 10.62
CA ILE A 200 20.28 -5.96 10.69
C ILE A 200 20.93 -6.43 9.39
N SER A 201 22.07 -7.10 9.50
CA SER A 201 22.80 -7.66 8.35
C SER A 201 22.56 -9.16 8.17
N SER A 202 22.24 -9.88 9.25
CA SER A 202 21.98 -11.32 9.26
C SER A 202 21.11 -11.74 10.44
N ILE A 203 20.41 -12.86 10.28
CA ILE A 203 19.64 -13.53 11.32
C ILE A 203 20.07 -14.99 11.34
N SER A 204 20.30 -15.56 12.54
CA SER A 204 20.59 -16.99 12.70
C SER A 204 19.42 -17.84 12.19
N SER A 205 19.69 -18.95 11.51
CA SER A 205 18.64 -19.88 11.05
C SER A 205 17.79 -20.43 12.20
N THR A 206 18.34 -20.54 13.41
CA THR A 206 17.61 -21.00 14.59
C THR A 206 16.58 -19.99 15.10
N PHE A 207 16.70 -18.71 14.74
CA PHE A 207 15.81 -17.63 15.22
C PHE A 207 14.34 -17.92 14.93
N PHE A 208 14.04 -18.46 13.76
CA PHE A 208 12.68 -18.73 13.31
C PHE A 208 12.13 -20.10 13.76
N SER A 209 12.96 -20.95 14.37
CA SER A 209 12.61 -22.35 14.67
C SER A 209 11.38 -22.53 15.57
N SER A 210 11.07 -21.56 16.43
CA SER A 210 9.91 -21.60 17.33
C SER A 210 8.68 -20.85 16.77
N LEU A 211 8.84 -20.08 15.69
CA LEU A 211 7.84 -19.13 15.18
C LEU A 211 6.88 -19.82 14.19
N GLN A 212 6.30 -20.93 14.61
CA GLN A 212 5.53 -21.84 13.75
C GLN A 212 4.21 -21.24 13.27
N LEU A 213 3.68 -20.21 13.94
CA LEU A 213 2.44 -19.52 13.56
C LEU A 213 2.67 -18.16 12.87
N LEU A 214 3.92 -17.81 12.57
CA LEU A 214 4.26 -16.51 11.99
C LEU A 214 3.74 -16.39 10.55
N LYS A 215 2.78 -15.50 10.33
CA LYS A 215 2.20 -15.25 9.01
C LYS A 215 2.79 -14.02 8.33
N THR A 216 3.16 -13.00 9.11
CA THR A 216 3.65 -11.72 8.59
C THR A 216 5.03 -11.43 9.16
N LEU A 217 6.01 -11.25 8.27
CA LEU A 217 7.36 -10.88 8.61
C LEU A 217 7.81 -9.67 7.77
N ASP A 218 8.11 -8.57 8.45
CA ASP A 218 8.72 -7.39 7.84
C ASP A 218 10.19 -7.27 8.26
N LEU A 219 11.08 -7.32 7.27
CA LEU A 219 12.52 -7.14 7.38
C LEU A 219 13.02 -6.04 6.43
N SER A 220 12.11 -5.19 5.95
CA SER A 220 12.42 -4.13 4.99
C SER A 220 13.39 -3.09 5.55
N SER A 221 14.07 -2.35 4.67
CA SER A 221 14.98 -1.25 5.05
C SER A 221 16.02 -1.69 6.09
N ASN A 222 16.68 -2.83 5.84
CA ASN A 222 17.77 -3.37 6.65
C ASN A 222 19.05 -3.47 5.80
N ARG A 223 20.01 -4.30 6.24
CA ARG A 223 21.30 -4.50 5.57
C ARG A 223 21.49 -5.93 5.07
N PHE A 224 20.41 -6.67 4.84
CA PHE A 224 20.49 -8.06 4.40
C PHE A 224 21.13 -8.16 3.00
N THR A 225 22.18 -8.97 2.88
CA THR A 225 22.81 -9.27 1.59
C THR A 225 22.29 -10.57 0.95
N LYS A 226 21.55 -11.37 1.73
CA LYS A 226 20.93 -12.64 1.37
C LYS A 226 19.60 -12.75 2.10
N VAL A 227 18.69 -13.54 1.56
CA VAL A 227 17.47 -13.95 2.27
C VAL A 227 17.88 -14.74 3.53
N PRO A 228 17.30 -14.45 4.71
CA PRO A 228 17.56 -15.23 5.92
C PRO A 228 17.22 -16.72 5.74
N HIS A 229 18.05 -17.61 6.25
CA HIS A 229 17.76 -19.05 6.24
C HIS A 229 16.73 -19.41 7.31
N GLY A 230 15.97 -20.47 7.08
CA GLY A 230 15.04 -21.01 8.09
C GLY A 230 13.72 -20.24 8.25
N LEU A 231 13.34 -19.40 7.27
CA LEU A 231 12.05 -18.72 7.27
C LEU A 231 10.88 -19.72 7.43
N PRO A 232 9.89 -19.46 8.31
CA PRO A 232 8.88 -20.46 8.64
C PRO A 232 7.89 -20.68 7.49
N GLN A 233 7.47 -21.93 7.29
CA GLN A 233 6.53 -22.34 6.23
C GLN A 233 5.13 -21.72 6.39
N SER A 234 4.80 -21.24 7.59
CA SER A 234 3.53 -20.54 7.88
C SER A 234 3.45 -19.13 7.32
N LEU A 235 4.56 -18.57 6.79
CA LEU A 235 4.55 -17.22 6.22
C LEU A 235 3.58 -17.09 5.06
N VAL A 236 2.82 -16.00 5.12
CA VAL A 236 1.85 -15.56 4.11
C VAL A 236 2.32 -14.26 3.46
N HIS A 237 2.92 -13.36 4.26
CA HIS A 237 3.45 -12.07 3.81
C HIS A 237 4.91 -11.93 4.25
N LEU A 238 5.79 -11.69 3.28
CA LEU A 238 7.22 -11.46 3.51
C LEU A 238 7.64 -10.16 2.81
N ASN A 239 8.11 -9.21 3.62
CA ASN A 239 8.66 -7.95 3.13
C ASN A 239 10.19 -7.92 3.37
N LEU A 240 10.94 -7.85 2.28
CA LEU A 240 12.40 -7.76 2.23
C LEU A 240 12.86 -6.52 1.45
N ASP A 241 11.97 -5.56 1.23
CA ASP A 241 12.25 -4.35 0.47
C ASP A 241 13.45 -3.57 1.02
N ARG A 242 14.11 -2.79 0.17
CA ARG A 242 15.17 -1.85 0.58
C ARG A 242 16.29 -2.52 1.38
N ASN A 243 16.74 -3.67 0.89
CA ASN A 243 17.90 -4.39 1.41
C ASN A 243 19.02 -4.42 0.35
N GLN A 244 20.01 -5.30 0.50
CA GLN A 244 21.15 -5.44 -0.41
C GLN A 244 21.24 -6.86 -1.00
N ILE A 245 20.08 -7.54 -1.13
CA ILE A 245 19.99 -8.93 -1.59
C ILE A 245 20.35 -9.02 -3.06
N ARG A 246 21.24 -9.95 -3.41
CA ARG A 246 21.76 -10.11 -4.79
C ARG A 246 21.08 -11.21 -5.61
N SER A 247 20.57 -12.26 -4.97
CA SER A 247 19.76 -13.27 -5.64
C SER A 247 18.75 -13.93 -4.72
N LEU A 248 17.64 -14.40 -5.30
CA LEU A 248 16.63 -15.22 -4.62
C LEU A 248 16.86 -16.68 -4.98
N ARG A 249 17.50 -17.44 -4.10
CA ARG A 249 17.83 -18.84 -4.37
C ARG A 249 16.68 -19.76 -3.98
N ASN A 250 16.45 -20.80 -4.78
CA ASN A 250 15.44 -21.83 -4.49
C ASN A 250 15.56 -22.37 -3.06
N ARG A 251 16.77 -22.70 -2.59
CA ARG A 251 16.99 -23.27 -1.25
C ARG A 251 16.51 -22.40 -0.07
N ASP A 252 16.40 -21.08 -0.28
CA ASP A 252 16.04 -20.13 0.77
C ASP A 252 14.52 -19.88 0.80
N MET A 253 13.84 -20.13 -0.33
CA MET A 253 12.43 -19.80 -0.55
C MET A 253 11.53 -21.03 -0.71
N SER A 254 12.08 -22.20 -1.05
CA SER A 254 11.32 -23.36 -1.53
C SER A 254 10.29 -23.89 -0.53
N GLN A 255 10.52 -23.68 0.77
CA GLN A 255 9.62 -24.12 1.85
C GLN A 255 8.41 -23.20 2.05
N LEU A 256 8.38 -22.01 1.45
CA LEU A 256 7.36 -20.99 1.68
C LEU A 256 6.09 -21.23 0.85
N HIS A 257 5.51 -22.42 0.97
CA HIS A 257 4.37 -22.85 0.16
C HIS A 257 3.10 -22.03 0.38
N ASN A 258 2.96 -21.39 1.55
CA ASN A 258 1.79 -20.57 1.91
C ASN A 258 1.94 -19.08 1.54
N LEU A 259 3.08 -18.69 0.96
CA LEU A 259 3.37 -17.29 0.71
C LEU A 259 2.45 -16.74 -0.40
N ILE A 260 1.73 -15.67 -0.07
CA ILE A 260 0.80 -14.98 -0.96
C ILE A 260 1.41 -13.67 -1.46
N THR A 261 2.12 -12.96 -0.59
CA THR A 261 2.75 -11.68 -0.90
C THR A 261 4.25 -11.74 -0.62
N LEU A 262 5.04 -11.41 -1.64
CA LEU A 262 6.48 -11.26 -1.54
C LEU A 262 6.88 -9.89 -2.10
N SER A 263 7.49 -9.06 -1.25
CA SER A 263 8.10 -7.80 -1.67
C SER A 263 9.61 -7.86 -1.44
N VAL A 264 10.38 -7.68 -2.52
CA VAL A 264 11.86 -7.63 -2.53
C VAL A 264 12.32 -6.46 -3.41
N SER A 265 11.55 -5.38 -3.41
CA SER A 265 11.81 -4.16 -4.16
C SER A 265 13.03 -3.41 -3.61
N SER A 266 13.66 -2.56 -4.41
CA SER A 266 14.82 -1.73 -4.02
C SER A 266 15.97 -2.55 -3.41
N ASN A 267 16.29 -3.67 -4.05
CA ASN A 267 17.40 -4.54 -3.67
C ASN A 267 18.49 -4.50 -4.77
N ARG A 268 19.37 -5.50 -4.81
CA ARG A 268 20.43 -5.63 -5.83
C ARG A 268 20.27 -6.92 -6.62
N LEU A 269 19.03 -7.39 -6.82
CA LEU A 269 18.76 -8.68 -7.45
C LEU A 269 19.19 -8.66 -8.91
N VAL A 270 20.12 -9.55 -9.26
CA VAL A 270 20.54 -9.79 -10.66
C VAL A 270 19.82 -11.01 -11.24
N SER A 271 19.43 -11.96 -10.37
CA SER A 271 18.72 -13.18 -10.74
C SER A 271 17.81 -13.64 -9.59
N VAL A 272 16.81 -14.45 -9.94
CA VAL A 272 15.85 -15.06 -9.02
C VAL A 272 15.98 -16.58 -8.94
N ASP A 273 17.09 -17.17 -9.39
CA ASP A 273 17.61 -18.56 -9.19
C ASP A 273 16.62 -19.64 -8.68
N GLY A 274 15.43 -19.73 -9.27
CA GLY A 274 14.33 -20.60 -8.83
C GLY A 274 13.64 -20.19 -7.51
N GLY A 275 14.04 -19.12 -6.83
CA GLY A 275 13.45 -18.64 -5.58
C GLY A 275 12.00 -18.17 -5.67
N LEU A 276 11.46 -17.98 -6.87
CA LEU A 276 10.06 -17.60 -7.10
C LEU A 276 9.15 -18.77 -7.49
N ARG A 277 9.60 -20.02 -7.32
CA ARG A 277 8.76 -21.22 -7.50
C ARG A 277 7.81 -21.42 -6.30
N LEU A 278 6.93 -20.44 -6.10
CA LEU A 278 6.04 -20.33 -4.95
C LEU A 278 4.59 -20.56 -5.41
N PRO A 279 3.96 -21.68 -5.03
CA PRO A 279 2.72 -22.14 -5.68
C PRO A 279 1.51 -21.24 -5.41
N ASN A 280 1.47 -20.56 -4.27
CA ASN A 280 0.35 -19.73 -3.84
C ASN A 280 0.59 -18.22 -3.97
N LEU A 281 1.71 -17.82 -4.59
CA LEU A 281 2.07 -16.41 -4.73
C LEU A 281 1.04 -15.68 -5.61
N SER A 282 0.45 -14.61 -5.07
CA SER A 282 -0.52 -13.76 -5.76
C SER A 282 0.09 -12.40 -6.12
N VAL A 283 0.96 -11.86 -5.26
CA VAL A 283 1.61 -10.56 -5.45
C VAL A 283 3.12 -10.71 -5.32
N CYS A 284 3.84 -10.30 -6.36
CA CYS A 284 5.30 -10.29 -6.39
C CYS A 284 5.81 -8.90 -6.77
N GLU A 285 6.56 -8.28 -5.86
CA GLU A 285 7.14 -6.94 -6.05
C GLU A 285 8.67 -7.02 -6.11
N LEU A 286 9.21 -6.73 -7.29
CA LEU A 286 10.64 -6.80 -7.62
C LEU A 286 11.15 -5.44 -8.16
N ALA A 287 10.41 -4.37 -7.90
CA ALA A 287 10.70 -3.03 -8.40
C ALA A 287 12.09 -2.55 -7.96
N GLY A 288 12.83 -1.81 -8.78
CA GLY A 288 14.10 -1.20 -8.34
C GLY A 288 15.20 -2.23 -8.06
N ASN A 289 15.38 -3.20 -8.95
CA ASN A 289 16.43 -4.22 -8.87
C ASN A 289 17.33 -4.15 -10.13
N GLN A 290 18.15 -5.17 -10.37
CA GLN A 290 19.12 -5.23 -11.47
C GLN A 290 18.82 -6.43 -12.40
N LEU A 291 17.55 -6.84 -12.49
CA LEU A 291 17.13 -7.98 -13.29
C LEU A 291 17.26 -7.66 -14.77
N ARG A 292 17.92 -8.54 -15.53
CA ARG A 292 18.07 -8.41 -17.00
C ARG A 292 16.96 -9.11 -17.80
N MET A 293 16.23 -10.01 -17.15
CA MET A 293 15.16 -10.80 -17.74
C MET A 293 14.02 -10.93 -16.74
N LEU A 294 12.81 -11.17 -17.25
CA LEU A 294 11.69 -11.52 -16.38
C LEU A 294 11.91 -12.91 -15.75
N PRO A 295 11.50 -13.09 -14.49
CA PRO A 295 11.42 -14.41 -13.88
C PRO A 295 10.58 -15.38 -14.71
N ALA A 296 11.13 -16.55 -15.01
CA ALA A 296 10.40 -17.63 -15.68
C ALA A 296 9.79 -18.60 -14.66
N ARG A 297 8.77 -19.35 -15.10
CA ARG A 297 8.11 -20.43 -14.31
C ARG A 297 7.46 -19.92 -13.02
N LEU A 298 6.85 -18.73 -13.07
CA LEU A 298 6.01 -18.21 -12.00
C LEU A 298 4.69 -19.01 -11.91
N THR A 299 4.02 -18.93 -10.76
CA THR A 299 2.72 -19.60 -10.55
C THR A 299 1.62 -18.99 -11.40
N SER A 300 0.65 -19.81 -11.81
CA SER A 300 -0.56 -19.37 -12.52
C SER A 300 -1.54 -18.59 -11.63
N LYS A 301 -1.33 -18.59 -10.31
CA LYS A 301 -2.11 -17.83 -9.33
C LYS A 301 -1.70 -16.36 -9.19
N LEU A 302 -0.64 -15.93 -9.89
CA LEU A 302 -0.11 -14.59 -9.78
C LEU A 302 -1.09 -13.58 -10.36
N GLU A 303 -1.47 -12.58 -9.56
CA GLU A 303 -2.39 -11.49 -9.95
C GLU A 303 -1.64 -10.18 -10.25
N LYS A 304 -0.53 -9.93 -9.55
CA LYS A 304 0.31 -8.74 -9.72
C LYS A 304 1.78 -9.14 -9.83
N LEU A 305 2.42 -8.71 -10.91
CA LEU A 305 3.86 -8.76 -11.09
C LEU A 305 4.39 -7.34 -11.31
N ASP A 306 5.23 -6.88 -10.39
CA ASP A 306 5.88 -5.58 -10.48
C ASP A 306 7.39 -5.75 -10.69
N CYS A 307 7.87 -5.44 -11.89
CA CYS A 307 9.29 -5.46 -12.24
C CYS A 307 9.75 -4.09 -12.77
N ARG A 308 9.11 -3.00 -12.36
CA ARG A 308 9.53 -1.64 -12.75
C ARG A 308 10.96 -1.35 -12.29
N GLN A 309 11.63 -0.39 -12.93
CA GLN A 309 12.97 0.05 -12.51
C GLN A 309 13.97 -1.13 -12.40
N ASN A 310 14.08 -1.91 -13.47
CA ASN A 310 15.06 -2.99 -13.61
C ASN A 310 15.87 -2.77 -14.91
N ASN A 311 16.63 -3.77 -15.34
CA ASN A 311 17.44 -3.74 -16.55
C ASN A 311 16.89 -4.73 -17.62
N ILE A 312 15.58 -4.97 -17.64
CA ILE A 312 14.95 -5.96 -18.51
C ILE A 312 15.03 -5.48 -19.96
N GLN A 313 15.53 -6.33 -20.87
CA GLN A 313 15.72 -5.99 -22.28
C GLN A 313 14.70 -6.65 -23.22
N GLU A 314 14.18 -7.81 -22.81
CA GLU A 314 13.25 -8.61 -23.60
C GLU A 314 12.13 -9.19 -22.75
N VAL A 315 10.97 -9.35 -23.39
CA VAL A 315 9.80 -10.04 -22.83
C VAL A 315 9.41 -11.16 -23.78
N THR A 316 9.40 -12.40 -23.28
CA THR A 316 9.10 -13.59 -24.07
C THR A 316 7.82 -14.30 -23.61
N PHE A 317 7.19 -15.03 -24.53
CA PHE A 317 6.02 -15.86 -24.24
C PHE A 317 6.31 -16.89 -23.16
N GLN A 318 7.49 -17.52 -23.18
CA GLN A 318 7.85 -18.55 -22.21
C GLN A 318 7.87 -18.04 -20.77
N GLN A 319 8.28 -16.79 -20.56
CA GLN A 319 8.31 -16.17 -19.22
C GLN A 319 6.91 -15.93 -18.67
N LEU A 320 5.96 -15.57 -19.55
CA LEU A 320 4.60 -15.19 -19.19
C LEU A 320 3.54 -16.31 -19.38
N ALA A 321 3.97 -17.44 -19.93
CA ALA A 321 3.10 -18.58 -20.21
C ALA A 321 2.40 -19.09 -18.93
N GLY A 322 1.07 -19.21 -19.01
CA GLY A 322 0.26 -19.81 -17.94
C GLY A 322 -0.23 -18.83 -16.86
N MET A 323 0.14 -17.56 -16.90
CA MET A 323 -0.31 -16.54 -15.94
C MET A 323 -1.73 -16.04 -16.24
N LYS A 324 -2.71 -16.95 -16.17
CA LYS A 324 -4.12 -16.70 -16.52
C LYS A 324 -4.83 -15.71 -15.59
N LEU A 325 -4.39 -15.62 -14.33
CA LEU A 325 -4.97 -14.72 -13.32
C LEU A 325 -4.26 -13.37 -13.21
N LEU A 326 -3.23 -13.12 -14.04
CA LEU A 326 -2.47 -11.87 -13.98
C LEU A 326 -3.35 -10.70 -14.40
N LYS A 327 -3.54 -9.75 -13.49
CA LYS A 327 -4.34 -8.54 -13.67
C LYS A 327 -3.47 -7.31 -13.92
N HIS A 328 -2.31 -7.25 -13.26
CA HIS A 328 -1.43 -6.10 -13.28
C HIS A 328 0.01 -6.51 -13.59
N LEU A 329 0.55 -5.95 -14.67
CA LEU A 329 1.95 -6.12 -15.07
C LEU A 329 2.62 -4.75 -15.20
N PHE A 330 3.59 -4.49 -14.32
CA PHE A 330 4.34 -3.24 -14.28
C PHE A 330 5.78 -3.48 -14.73
N LEU A 331 6.17 -2.86 -15.85
CA LEU A 331 7.46 -3.01 -16.52
C LEU A 331 8.08 -1.65 -16.85
N GLU A 332 7.58 -0.57 -16.26
CA GLU A 332 8.08 0.78 -16.55
C GLU A 332 9.51 1.00 -16.07
N ASN A 333 10.23 1.92 -16.72
CA ASN A 333 11.64 2.21 -16.46
C ASN A 333 12.52 0.95 -16.56
N ASN A 334 12.48 0.28 -17.71
CA ASN A 334 13.38 -0.81 -18.05
C ASN A 334 14.14 -0.45 -19.34
N SER A 335 14.76 -1.43 -20.00
CA SER A 335 15.43 -1.25 -21.29
C SER A 335 14.80 -2.14 -22.37
N ILE A 336 13.48 -2.35 -22.29
CA ILE A 336 12.78 -3.30 -23.15
C ILE A 336 12.77 -2.77 -24.58
N GLN A 337 13.47 -3.48 -25.47
CA GLN A 337 13.48 -3.22 -26.91
C GLN A 337 12.65 -4.26 -27.65
N ASN A 338 12.78 -5.54 -27.24
CA ASN A 338 12.13 -6.66 -27.90
C ASN A 338 10.97 -7.17 -27.04
N PHE A 339 9.76 -7.06 -27.58
CA PHE A 339 8.56 -7.64 -26.99
C PHE A 339 8.02 -8.71 -27.93
N GLU A 340 8.13 -9.98 -27.55
CA GLU A 340 7.74 -11.09 -28.41
C GLU A 340 6.23 -11.03 -28.73
N ALA A 341 5.89 -11.24 -30.01
CA ALA A 341 4.50 -11.25 -30.45
C ALA A 341 3.70 -12.31 -29.69
N ASN A 342 2.51 -11.94 -29.20
CA ASN A 342 1.64 -12.82 -28.42
C ASN A 342 2.22 -13.28 -27.07
N ALA A 343 3.28 -12.65 -26.54
CA ALA A 343 3.82 -13.00 -25.22
C ALA A 343 2.75 -12.93 -24.11
N LEU A 344 1.77 -12.04 -24.24
CA LEU A 344 0.66 -11.85 -23.30
C LEU A 344 -0.63 -12.60 -23.67
N LYS A 345 -0.64 -13.42 -24.72
CA LYS A 345 -1.88 -14.06 -25.23
C LYS A 345 -2.61 -14.92 -24.18
N ASN A 346 -1.88 -15.49 -23.23
CA ASN A 346 -2.43 -16.32 -22.16
C ASN A 346 -2.84 -15.53 -20.90
N CYS A 347 -2.50 -14.23 -20.82
CA CYS A 347 -2.84 -13.37 -19.68
C CYS A 347 -4.27 -12.82 -19.83
N ILE A 348 -5.25 -13.73 -19.82
CA ILE A 348 -6.66 -13.46 -20.15
C ILE A 348 -7.42 -12.61 -19.11
N GLN A 349 -6.78 -12.24 -17.99
CA GLN A 349 -7.34 -11.33 -17.00
C GLN A 349 -6.57 -10.01 -16.91
N LEU A 350 -5.61 -9.76 -17.81
CA LEU A 350 -4.76 -8.59 -17.74
C LEU A 350 -5.58 -7.33 -18.00
N THR A 351 -5.62 -6.44 -17.02
CA THR A 351 -6.38 -5.18 -17.09
C THR A 351 -5.47 -3.96 -17.15
N SER A 352 -4.27 -4.04 -16.58
CA SER A 352 -3.31 -2.94 -16.55
C SER A 352 -1.94 -3.41 -17.00
N LEU A 353 -1.43 -2.78 -18.05
CA LEU A 353 -0.07 -2.96 -18.55
C LEU A 353 0.65 -1.62 -18.57
N ALA A 354 1.76 -1.53 -17.82
CA ALA A 354 2.63 -0.37 -17.83
C ALA A 354 3.99 -0.72 -18.45
N LEU A 355 4.33 -0.01 -19.53
CA LEU A 355 5.55 -0.14 -20.32
C LEU A 355 6.23 1.23 -20.50
N GLU A 356 5.91 2.20 -19.63
CA GLU A 356 6.46 3.56 -19.70
C GLU A 356 8.00 3.56 -19.55
N GLN A 357 8.69 4.51 -20.22
CA GLN A 357 10.15 4.66 -20.18
C GLN A 357 10.88 3.36 -20.52
N ASN A 358 10.66 2.87 -21.74
CA ASN A 358 11.35 1.72 -22.33
C ASN A 358 11.88 2.11 -23.72
N LEU A 359 12.34 1.14 -24.52
CA LEU A 359 12.95 1.35 -25.83
C LEU A 359 12.10 0.78 -26.97
N LEU A 360 10.79 0.61 -26.76
CA LEU A 360 9.89 0.01 -27.75
C LEU A 360 9.76 0.89 -28.99
N SER A 361 9.90 0.30 -30.19
CA SER A 361 9.71 0.99 -31.48
C SER A 361 8.29 0.85 -32.04
N ALA A 362 7.48 -0.06 -31.51
CA ALA A 362 6.11 -0.33 -31.91
C ALA A 362 5.26 -0.82 -30.71
N ILE A 363 3.94 -0.79 -30.86
CA ILE A 363 3.04 -1.39 -29.87
C ILE A 363 3.17 -2.92 -29.93
N PRO A 364 3.33 -3.62 -28.80
CA PRO A 364 3.43 -5.07 -28.81
C PRO A 364 2.23 -5.76 -29.50
N HIS A 365 2.50 -6.72 -30.37
CA HIS A 365 1.43 -7.47 -31.04
C HIS A 365 0.81 -8.52 -30.10
N GLY A 366 -0.52 -8.70 -30.19
CA GLY A 366 -1.24 -9.74 -29.45
C GLY A 366 -1.50 -9.38 -27.98
N LEU A 367 -1.70 -8.08 -27.71
CA LEU A 367 -2.20 -7.61 -26.41
C LEU A 367 -3.62 -8.14 -26.14
N PRO A 368 -3.94 -8.53 -24.89
CA PRO A 368 -5.23 -9.14 -24.57
C PRO A 368 -6.38 -8.12 -24.59
N GLU A 369 -7.55 -8.54 -25.09
CA GLU A 369 -8.76 -7.69 -25.20
C GLU A 369 -9.31 -7.21 -23.84
N THR A 370 -8.85 -7.82 -22.74
CA THR A 370 -9.23 -7.46 -21.37
C THR A 370 -8.56 -6.19 -20.86
N LEU A 371 -7.56 -5.65 -21.57
CA LEU A 371 -6.85 -4.45 -21.14
C LEU A 371 -7.79 -3.25 -21.01
N VAL A 372 -7.67 -2.59 -19.86
CA VAL A 372 -8.38 -1.36 -19.52
C VAL A 372 -7.43 -0.17 -19.54
N ARG A 373 -6.17 -0.38 -19.12
CA ARG A 373 -5.13 0.64 -19.12
C ARG A 373 -3.87 0.12 -19.84
N LEU A 374 -3.40 0.89 -20.81
CA LEU A 374 -2.14 0.69 -21.51
C LEU A 374 -1.30 1.96 -21.41
N ASP A 375 -0.14 1.84 -20.76
CA ASP A 375 0.81 2.94 -20.62
C ASP A 375 2.09 2.68 -21.41
N LEU A 376 2.32 3.48 -22.45
CA LEU A 376 3.45 3.39 -23.39
C LEU A 376 4.25 4.70 -23.44
N LYS A 377 4.08 5.58 -22.44
CA LYS A 377 4.78 6.86 -22.39
C LYS A 377 6.30 6.70 -22.47
N GLY A 378 7.00 7.59 -23.15
CA GLY A 378 8.47 7.62 -23.14
C GLY A 378 9.11 6.40 -23.82
N ASN A 379 8.55 5.97 -24.95
CA ASN A 379 9.14 4.94 -25.82
C ASN A 379 9.59 5.58 -27.15
N ASN A 380 10.00 4.75 -28.11
CA ASN A 380 10.45 5.16 -29.44
C ASN A 380 9.41 4.82 -30.53
N ILE A 381 8.12 4.81 -30.18
CA ILE A 381 7.06 4.39 -31.11
C ILE A 381 6.88 5.46 -32.20
N GLY A 382 7.15 5.10 -33.45
CA GLY A 382 7.06 6.02 -34.60
C GLY A 382 5.73 5.97 -35.35
N THR A 383 5.14 4.78 -35.44
CA THR A 383 3.87 4.54 -36.15
C THR A 383 3.00 3.59 -35.36
N ILE A 384 1.69 3.73 -35.49
CA ILE A 384 0.69 2.83 -34.91
C ILE A 384 -0.09 2.20 -36.06
N HIS A 385 -0.20 0.87 -36.06
CA HIS A 385 -1.03 0.16 -37.03
C HIS A 385 -2.39 -0.20 -36.42
N GLU A 386 -3.49 -0.08 -37.18
CA GLU A 386 -4.85 -0.36 -36.68
C GLU A 386 -4.96 -1.77 -36.06
N ARG A 387 -4.30 -2.76 -36.67
CA ARG A 387 -4.28 -4.16 -36.20
C ARG A 387 -3.77 -4.34 -34.77
N GLU A 388 -2.94 -3.42 -34.27
CA GLU A 388 -2.33 -3.51 -32.93
C GLU A 388 -3.32 -3.12 -31.82
N LEU A 389 -4.20 -2.14 -32.10
CA LEU A 389 -5.15 -1.61 -31.13
C LEU A 389 -6.57 -2.15 -31.33
N LYS A 390 -6.93 -2.62 -32.53
CA LYS A 390 -8.25 -3.17 -32.88
C LYS A 390 -8.81 -4.21 -31.90
N PRO A 391 -8.00 -5.12 -31.31
CA PRO A 391 -8.52 -6.08 -30.31
C PRO A 391 -8.93 -5.44 -28.98
N LEU A 392 -8.43 -4.25 -28.64
CA LEU A 392 -8.50 -3.66 -27.29
C LEU A 392 -9.85 -2.97 -27.00
N ARG A 393 -10.95 -3.70 -27.14
CA ARG A 393 -12.33 -3.17 -27.03
C ARG A 393 -12.69 -2.63 -25.64
N ARG A 394 -11.96 -3.02 -24.59
CA ARG A 394 -12.18 -2.58 -23.20
C ARG A 394 -11.25 -1.45 -22.75
N LEU A 395 -10.35 -1.01 -23.63
CA LEU A 395 -9.35 -0.01 -23.28
C LEU A 395 -10.03 1.33 -22.96
N GLN A 396 -9.78 1.84 -21.76
CA GLN A 396 -10.30 3.12 -21.27
C GLN A 396 -9.22 4.19 -21.23
N VAL A 397 -7.98 3.80 -20.96
CA VAL A 397 -6.86 4.72 -20.84
C VAL A 397 -5.71 4.26 -21.72
N LEU A 398 -5.30 5.11 -22.65
CA LEU A 398 -4.14 4.93 -23.50
C LEU A 398 -3.17 6.10 -23.33
N ASN A 399 -1.94 5.81 -22.93
CA ASN A 399 -0.90 6.82 -22.76
C ASN A 399 0.22 6.61 -23.77
N LEU A 400 0.37 7.55 -24.70
CA LEU A 400 1.36 7.55 -25.80
C LEU A 400 2.30 8.75 -25.72
N ARG A 401 2.36 9.44 -24.57
CA ARG A 401 3.20 10.63 -24.38
C ARG A 401 4.66 10.37 -24.70
N ASN A 402 5.38 11.40 -25.14
CA ASN A 402 6.83 11.37 -25.32
C ASN A 402 7.29 10.18 -26.18
N ASN A 403 6.65 9.96 -27.33
CA ASN A 403 7.04 8.97 -28.34
C ASN A 403 7.57 9.69 -29.59
N LYS A 404 7.61 9.00 -30.74
CA LYS A 404 8.05 9.53 -32.04
C LYS A 404 6.92 9.59 -33.05
N LEU A 405 5.67 9.68 -32.59
CA LEU A 405 4.49 9.68 -33.44
C LEU A 405 4.36 10.99 -34.22
N SER A 406 4.32 10.90 -35.54
CA SER A 406 4.02 12.05 -36.41
C SER A 406 2.56 12.08 -36.86
N THR A 407 1.94 10.90 -36.99
CA THR A 407 0.54 10.72 -37.40
C THR A 407 -0.16 9.73 -36.48
N LEU A 408 -1.50 9.75 -36.50
CA LEU A 408 -2.34 8.86 -35.71
C LEU A 408 -3.39 8.24 -36.62
N PRO A 409 -3.53 6.90 -36.68
CA PRO A 409 -4.59 6.27 -37.46
C PRO A 409 -5.96 6.50 -36.80
N ALA A 410 -7.03 6.21 -37.54
CA ALA A 410 -8.37 6.18 -36.96
C ALA A 410 -8.44 5.13 -35.83
N LEU A 411 -8.67 5.59 -34.59
CA LEU A 411 -8.73 4.72 -33.42
C LEU A 411 -10.16 4.20 -33.22
N ASN A 412 -10.40 2.93 -33.53
CA ASN A 412 -11.67 2.27 -33.26
C ASN A 412 -11.68 1.61 -31.86
N LEU A 413 -11.67 2.43 -30.81
CA LEU A 413 -11.66 2.00 -29.41
C LEU A 413 -12.94 2.46 -28.68
N PRO A 414 -13.97 1.61 -28.56
CA PRO A 414 -15.33 2.03 -28.17
C PRO A 414 -15.47 2.41 -26.69
N LYS A 415 -14.52 2.03 -25.83
CA LYS A 415 -14.53 2.34 -24.40
C LYS A 415 -13.46 3.35 -23.99
N LEU A 416 -12.73 3.91 -24.95
CA LEU A 416 -11.66 4.85 -24.68
C LEU A 416 -12.25 6.11 -24.03
N LYS A 417 -11.69 6.51 -22.90
CA LYS A 417 -12.10 7.70 -22.15
C LYS A 417 -11.01 8.75 -22.11
N VAL A 418 -9.76 8.31 -21.94
CA VAL A 418 -8.61 9.21 -21.78
C VAL A 418 -7.48 8.80 -22.71
N LEU A 419 -7.01 9.76 -23.48
CA LEU A 419 -5.91 9.60 -24.43
C LEU A 419 -4.84 10.67 -24.17
N TYR A 420 -3.61 10.23 -23.94
CA TYR A 420 -2.48 11.12 -23.68
C TYR A 420 -1.49 11.13 -24.85
N LEU A 421 -1.19 12.30 -25.44
CA LEU A 421 -0.49 12.42 -26.72
C LEU A 421 0.63 13.47 -26.76
N ASP A 422 0.87 14.25 -25.70
CA ASP A 422 1.93 15.26 -25.67
C ASP A 422 3.34 14.70 -25.88
N GLY A 423 4.24 15.58 -26.31
CA GLY A 423 5.66 15.25 -26.51
C GLY A 423 5.94 14.35 -27.71
N ASN A 424 5.03 14.32 -28.68
CA ASN A 424 5.20 13.65 -29.97
C ASN A 424 5.35 14.71 -31.09
N PRO A 425 6.15 14.42 -32.14
CA PRO A 425 6.38 15.33 -33.28
C PRO A 425 5.20 15.34 -34.27
N TRP A 426 4.01 15.74 -33.79
CA TRP A 426 2.78 15.71 -34.59
C TRP A 426 2.85 16.55 -35.86
N GLN A 427 2.56 15.94 -37.01
CA GLN A 427 2.31 16.62 -38.27
C GLN A 427 0.81 16.90 -38.41
N CYS A 428 0.40 18.13 -38.10
CA CYS A 428 -1.01 18.53 -38.07
C CYS A 428 -1.61 18.73 -39.48
N ASN A 429 -1.77 17.63 -40.22
CA ASN A 429 -2.45 17.57 -41.52
C ASN A 429 -3.97 17.31 -41.37
N CYS A 430 -4.71 17.28 -42.48
CA CYS A 430 -6.16 17.05 -42.46
C CYS A 430 -6.59 15.72 -41.87
N GLU A 431 -5.82 14.66 -42.13
CA GLU A 431 -6.09 13.33 -41.59
C GLU A 431 -6.05 13.35 -40.06
N LEU A 432 -5.00 13.94 -39.48
CA LEU A 432 -4.83 14.01 -38.03
C LEU A 432 -5.90 14.89 -37.36
N ILE A 433 -6.29 16.00 -38.01
CA ILE A 433 -7.39 16.86 -37.54
C ILE A 433 -8.72 16.10 -37.55
N ASN A 434 -8.99 15.30 -38.59
CA ASN A 434 -10.19 14.48 -38.68
C ASN A 434 -10.21 13.39 -37.60
N VAL A 435 -9.07 12.75 -37.32
CA VAL A 435 -8.94 11.80 -36.20
C VAL A 435 -9.22 12.48 -34.86
N LYS A 436 -8.67 13.68 -34.62
CA LYS A 436 -8.96 14.47 -33.42
C LYS A 436 -10.45 14.77 -33.27
N LYS A 437 -11.11 15.25 -34.34
CA LYS A 437 -12.57 15.49 -34.33
C LYS A 437 -13.37 14.23 -34.02
N ALA A 438 -13.01 13.10 -34.63
CA ALA A 438 -13.68 11.81 -34.40
C ALA A 438 -13.51 11.31 -32.96
N LEU A 439 -12.38 11.58 -32.31
CA LEU A 439 -12.14 11.27 -30.90
C LEU A 439 -12.98 12.16 -29.97
N LEU A 440 -13.01 13.48 -30.23
CA LEU A 440 -13.82 14.43 -29.45
C LEU A 440 -15.33 14.15 -29.58
N ALA A 441 -15.81 13.77 -30.77
CA ALA A 441 -17.20 13.37 -31.00
C ALA A 441 -17.61 12.10 -30.23
N LYS A 442 -16.63 11.33 -29.72
CA LYS A 442 -16.84 10.15 -28.86
C LYS A 442 -16.59 10.44 -27.38
N ASP A 443 -16.57 11.71 -26.98
CA ASP A 443 -16.29 12.17 -25.60
C ASP A 443 -14.94 11.68 -25.04
N VAL A 444 -13.94 11.46 -25.91
CA VAL A 444 -12.59 11.08 -25.46
C VAL A 444 -11.86 12.32 -24.97
N GLU A 445 -11.41 12.28 -23.71
CA GLU A 445 -10.60 13.32 -23.11
C GLU A 445 -9.13 13.21 -23.59
N ILE A 446 -8.67 14.24 -24.31
CA ILE A 446 -7.30 14.31 -24.84
C ILE A 446 -6.46 15.22 -23.94
N ARG A 447 -5.36 14.70 -23.38
CA ARG A 447 -4.54 15.42 -22.36
C ARG A 447 -3.05 15.49 -22.70
N PRO A 448 -2.45 16.70 -22.80
CA PRO A 448 -3.08 17.97 -23.16
C PRO A 448 -3.57 17.89 -24.61
N ASP A 449 -4.32 18.90 -25.03
CA ASP A 449 -4.75 19.00 -26.41
C ASP A 449 -3.53 19.13 -27.35
N PHE A 450 -3.58 18.49 -28.52
CA PHE A 450 -2.52 18.55 -29.53
C PHE A 450 -3.08 19.16 -30.81
N CYS A 451 -2.21 19.73 -31.66
CA CYS A 451 -2.64 20.50 -32.84
C CYS A 451 -3.63 21.64 -32.47
N SER A 452 -3.28 22.41 -31.44
CA SER A 452 -4.14 23.43 -30.81
C SER A 452 -3.43 24.74 -30.44
N GLU A 453 -2.16 24.95 -30.80
CA GLU A 453 -1.42 26.13 -30.33
C GLU A 453 -1.86 27.48 -30.95
N PRO A 454 -1.91 28.56 -30.14
CA PRO A 454 -1.74 29.93 -30.59
C PRO A 454 -0.26 30.27 -30.84
N VAL A 455 -0.01 31.11 -31.85
CA VAL A 455 1.28 31.64 -32.31
C VAL A 455 2.23 31.98 -31.16
N HIS A 456 3.36 31.26 -31.05
CA HIS A 456 4.72 31.82 -30.99
C HIS A 456 5.75 30.73 -30.66
N LYS A 457 6.27 30.04 -31.69
CA LYS A 457 7.65 29.50 -31.77
C LYS A 457 7.96 28.77 -33.09
N SER A 458 7.49 29.29 -34.23
CA SER A 458 7.95 28.95 -35.58
C SER A 458 6.99 29.62 -36.55
N LEU A 459 7.48 30.52 -37.41
CA LEU A 459 6.62 31.20 -38.39
C LEU A 459 6.10 30.24 -39.49
N ASP A 460 6.72 29.06 -39.64
CA ASP A 460 6.43 28.10 -40.72
C ASP A 460 5.40 27.04 -40.32
N GLU A 461 5.44 26.54 -39.08
CA GLU A 461 4.53 25.50 -38.60
C GLU A 461 3.10 26.02 -38.37
N TRP A 462 2.96 27.26 -37.87
CA TRP A 462 1.63 27.87 -37.68
C TRP A 462 0.92 28.16 -39.00
N ARG A 463 1.65 28.66 -40.02
CA ARG A 463 1.09 28.88 -41.35
C ARG A 463 0.61 27.57 -41.96
N ALA A 464 1.39 26.49 -41.83
CA ALA A 464 0.99 25.17 -42.27
C ALA A 464 -0.26 24.66 -41.53
N TYR A 465 -0.40 24.92 -40.22
CA TYR A 465 -1.58 24.57 -39.43
C TYR A 465 -2.85 25.33 -39.85
N VAL A 466 -2.79 26.67 -39.97
CA VAL A 466 -3.94 27.49 -40.38
C VAL A 466 -4.36 27.13 -41.80
N LEU A 467 -3.38 26.98 -42.70
CA LEU A 467 -3.62 26.53 -44.07
C LEU A 467 -4.25 25.14 -44.09
N ALA A 468 -3.75 24.19 -43.29
CA ALA A 468 -4.35 22.87 -43.18
C ALA A 468 -5.79 22.98 -42.67
N LYS A 469 -6.05 23.70 -41.57
CA LYS A 469 -7.40 23.87 -41.02
C LYS A 469 -8.38 24.46 -42.05
N ASP A 470 -7.99 25.50 -42.78
CA ASP A 470 -8.81 26.14 -43.81
C ASP A 470 -9.02 25.23 -45.02
N ILE A 471 -7.97 24.51 -45.47
CA ILE A 471 -8.08 23.51 -46.55
C ILE A 471 -9.00 22.36 -46.14
N CYS A 472 -8.88 21.82 -44.93
CA CYS A 472 -9.75 20.74 -44.48
C CYS A 472 -11.21 21.20 -44.36
N GLN A 473 -11.45 22.45 -43.93
CA GLN A 473 -12.80 23.01 -43.88
C GLN A 473 -13.41 23.16 -45.28
N LYS A 474 -12.60 23.52 -46.29
CA LYS A 474 -13.03 23.53 -47.70
C LYS A 474 -13.30 22.12 -48.21
N GLN A 475 -12.37 21.17 -48.05
CA GLN A 475 -12.56 19.77 -48.47
C GLN A 475 -13.75 19.08 -47.78
N THR A 476 -14.02 19.39 -46.51
CA THR A 476 -15.20 18.84 -45.81
C THR A 476 -16.51 19.41 -46.38
N ARG A 477 -16.52 20.69 -46.79
CA ARG A 477 -17.67 21.29 -47.49
C ARG A 477 -17.87 20.67 -48.87
N ASP A 478 -16.80 20.46 -49.62
CA ASP A 478 -16.86 19.89 -50.97
C ASP A 478 -17.35 18.42 -50.93
N LEU A 479 -16.89 17.60 -49.97
CA LEU A 479 -17.40 16.22 -49.75
C LEU A 479 -18.87 16.17 -49.28
N LEU A 480 -19.35 17.19 -48.56
CA LEU A 480 -20.76 17.31 -48.17
C LEU A 480 -21.65 17.78 -49.34
N LEU A 481 -21.08 18.52 -50.31
CA LEU A 481 -21.76 18.94 -51.53
C LEU A 481 -21.82 17.78 -52.55
N GLU A 482 -20.74 16.99 -52.70
CA GLU A 482 -20.73 15.82 -53.58
C GLU A 482 -21.71 14.71 -53.13
N SER A 483 -21.86 14.50 -51.82
CA SER A 483 -22.86 13.53 -51.29
C SER A 483 -24.32 14.01 -51.38
N GLN A 484 -24.56 15.32 -51.60
CA GLN A 484 -25.89 15.86 -51.87
C GLN A 484 -26.25 15.83 -53.37
N THR A 485 -25.26 15.85 -54.27
CA THR A 485 -25.49 15.72 -55.71
C THR A 485 -25.78 14.28 -56.18
N GLU A 486 -25.35 13.24 -55.45
CA GLU A 486 -25.71 11.84 -55.79
C GLU A 486 -27.14 11.42 -55.35
N HIS A 487 -27.94 12.33 -54.77
CA HIS A 487 -29.32 12.05 -54.33
C HIS A 487 -30.39 12.91 -55.04
N THR A 488 -30.07 13.54 -56.17
CA THR A 488 -31.05 14.34 -56.94
C THR A 488 -31.22 13.97 -58.42
N ASP A 489 -30.53 12.94 -58.94
CA ASP A 489 -30.69 12.49 -60.34
C ASP A 489 -31.39 11.12 -60.45
N ASN A 490 -32.54 10.93 -59.78
CA ASN A 490 -33.37 9.73 -59.97
C ASN A 490 -34.83 9.92 -59.55
N GLU A 491 -35.52 10.97 -60.03
CA GLU A 491 -37.00 10.96 -60.05
C GLU A 491 -37.53 11.62 -61.34
N GLU A 492 -38.62 11.02 -61.86
CA GLU A 492 -39.47 11.40 -62.99
C GLU A 492 -39.09 10.91 -64.40
N TYR A 493 -39.65 9.76 -64.79
CA TYR A 493 -40.67 9.68 -65.86
C TYR A 493 -41.34 8.30 -65.82
N ASP A 494 -42.50 8.21 -65.15
CA ASP A 494 -43.53 7.19 -65.34
C ASP A 494 -44.87 7.87 -64.98
N GLU A 495 -45.73 8.19 -65.96
CA GLU A 495 -47.10 7.62 -66.08
C GLU A 495 -47.97 8.24 -67.23
N TYR A 496 -48.19 7.44 -68.28
CA TYR A 496 -49.41 7.07 -69.03
C TYR A 496 -50.35 8.01 -69.85
N ASP A 497 -50.74 7.42 -71.00
CA ASP A 497 -52.02 7.40 -71.75
C ASP A 497 -52.42 8.50 -72.77
N LEU A 498 -52.29 8.17 -74.08
CA LEU A 498 -53.40 7.75 -75.00
C LEU A 498 -52.90 7.41 -76.42
#